data_AF-X1IXC9-F1
#
_entry.id   AF-X1IXC9-F1
#
_cell.length_a   1.000
_cell.length_b   1.000
_cell.length_c   1.000
_cell.angle_alpha   90.00
_cell.angle_beta   90.00
_cell.angle_gamma   90.00
#
_symmetry.space_group_name_H-M   'P 1'
#
loop_
_entity.id
_entity.type
_entity.pdbx_description
1 polymer ?
#
loop_
_entity_poly.entity_id
_entity_poly.type
_entity_poly.pdbx_seq_one_letter_code
_entity_poly.pdbx_strand_id
1 'polypeptide(L)'
;MAEKEKRPLRYNTIERIIPVMNVTTTLGDIVLEHIEDPFSGLTLFPYVRFCPYWSDGYIFGVVDNLISPQEEVNKTSSGILHILNRTANTGWLNKKIGGAVKKILETFGSKAGIVIEYVDTPPTKLEPNKLPAGHFTHKIDSVQNIRDISGVNTASVGAGTKEESGIAMLRRQKQGAVISNVVFDNYKLTQQIFGETLIEFIRHTNVYSPSEIAEICIEEK
;
A
#
# COMPACT_ATOMS: atom_id res chain seq x y z
N MET A 1 23.60 52.76 -20.14
CA MET A 1 23.53 54.09 -19.47
C MET A 1 24.45 54.20 -18.24
N ALA A 2 24.75 53.12 -17.50
CA ALA A 2 25.63 53.17 -16.31
C ALA A 2 27.15 53.29 -16.61
N GLU A 3 27.60 52.88 -17.80
CA GLU A 3 29.02 52.90 -18.19
C GLU A 3 29.59 54.32 -18.39
N LYS A 4 28.72 55.31 -18.65
CA LYS A 4 29.10 56.71 -18.83
C LYS A 4 29.38 57.43 -17.50
N GLU A 5 29.02 56.86 -16.35
CA GLU A 5 29.04 57.55 -15.04
C GLU A 5 30.20 57.14 -14.09
N LYS A 6 31.13 56.27 -14.51
CA LYS A 6 32.28 55.80 -13.68
C LYS A 6 31.89 55.35 -12.25
N ARG A 7 30.66 54.86 -12.05
CA ARG A 7 30.23 54.25 -10.78
C ARG A 7 30.84 52.84 -10.68
N PRO A 8 31.28 52.39 -9.49
CA PRO A 8 31.78 51.02 -9.34
C PRO A 8 30.69 50.03 -9.75
N LEU A 9 31.06 49.03 -10.55
CA LEU A 9 30.17 47.96 -10.99
C LEU A 9 29.56 47.28 -9.75
N ARG A 10 28.25 47.46 -9.55
CA ARG A 10 27.51 46.88 -8.41
C ARG A 10 27.24 45.39 -8.57
N TYR A 11 27.38 44.86 -9.78
CA TYR A 11 27.17 43.45 -10.11
C TYR A 11 28.13 43.05 -11.22
N ASN A 12 28.61 41.79 -11.14
CA ASN A 12 29.34 41.14 -12.22
C ASN A 12 28.39 40.13 -12.88
N THR A 13 28.22 40.25 -14.19
CA THR A 13 27.52 39.25 -14.99
C THR A 13 28.50 38.12 -15.32
N ILE A 14 28.12 36.88 -15.00
CA ILE A 14 28.91 35.69 -15.31
C ILE A 14 28.07 34.83 -16.24
N GLU A 15 28.61 34.47 -17.40
CA GLU A 15 27.98 33.52 -18.30
C GLU A 15 28.14 32.10 -17.76
N ARG A 16 27.03 31.37 -17.65
CA ARG A 16 27.01 29.97 -17.24
C ARG A 16 26.18 29.17 -18.22
N ILE A 17 26.66 27.98 -18.55
CA ILE A 17 25.89 26.99 -19.28
C ILE A 17 24.80 26.48 -18.36
N ILE A 18 23.55 26.63 -18.77
CA ILE A 18 22.37 26.13 -18.07
C ILE A 18 21.71 25.01 -18.88
N PRO A 19 21.20 23.95 -18.24
CA PRO A 19 20.36 22.98 -18.93
C PRO A 19 19.05 23.64 -19.34
N VAL A 20 18.54 23.28 -20.52
CA VAL A 20 17.28 23.81 -21.07
C VAL A 20 16.39 22.64 -21.45
N MET A 21 15.09 22.76 -21.19
CA MET A 21 14.10 21.74 -21.56
C MET A 21 13.70 21.88 -23.03
N ASN A 22 13.79 20.79 -23.79
CA ASN A 22 13.21 20.68 -25.13
C ASN A 22 12.01 19.74 -25.09
N VAL A 23 10.96 20.05 -25.86
CA VAL A 23 9.75 19.22 -25.94
C VAL A 23 9.71 18.54 -27.30
N THR A 24 9.56 17.22 -27.31
CA THR A 24 9.43 16.42 -28.53
C THR A 24 8.20 15.53 -28.43
N THR A 25 7.29 15.67 -29.40
CA THR A 25 6.12 14.81 -29.51
C THR A 25 6.44 13.68 -30.47
N THR A 26 6.30 12.44 -30.02
CA THR A 26 6.60 11.24 -30.81
C THR A 26 5.40 10.31 -30.88
N LEU A 27 5.26 9.61 -32.00
CA LEU A 27 4.29 8.53 -32.18
C LEU A 27 5.05 7.28 -32.65
N GLY A 28 5.30 6.35 -31.73
CA GLY A 28 6.17 5.21 -31.97
C GLY A 28 7.57 5.69 -32.38
N ASP A 29 8.01 5.31 -33.58
CA ASP A 29 9.33 5.65 -34.12
C ASP A 29 9.36 6.99 -34.89
N ILE A 30 8.22 7.68 -35.02
CA ILE A 30 8.10 8.93 -35.79
C ILE A 30 8.09 10.13 -34.85
N VAL A 31 8.96 11.11 -35.12
CA VAL A 31 8.91 12.44 -34.49
C VAL A 31 7.87 13.29 -35.21
N LEU A 32 6.84 13.72 -34.49
CA LEU A 32 5.80 14.60 -35.03
C LEU A 32 6.21 16.06 -34.94
N GLU A 33 6.75 16.46 -33.79
CA GLU A 33 7.09 17.85 -33.49
C GLU A 33 8.28 17.90 -32.53
N HIS A 34 9.18 18.86 -32.75
CA HIS A 34 10.31 19.17 -31.89
C HIS A 34 10.37 20.68 -31.66
N ILE A 35 10.25 21.10 -30.40
CA ILE A 35 10.29 22.50 -29.99
C ILE A 35 11.46 22.66 -29.02
N GLU A 36 12.41 23.51 -29.42
CA GLU A 36 13.53 23.93 -28.58
C GLU A 36 13.05 25.00 -27.60
N ASP A 37 13.39 24.85 -26.33
CA ASP A 37 13.10 25.79 -25.24
C ASP A 37 11.69 26.44 -25.25
N PRO A 38 10.59 25.65 -25.22
CA PRO A 38 9.24 26.20 -25.26
C PRO A 38 8.90 27.07 -24.05
N PHE A 39 9.63 26.93 -22.94
CA PHE A 39 9.37 27.61 -21.67
C PHE A 39 10.49 28.58 -21.27
N SER A 40 11.32 29.03 -22.22
CA SER A 40 12.30 30.13 -22.02
C SER A 40 13.21 29.94 -20.80
N GLY A 41 13.90 28.80 -20.71
CA GLY A 41 14.92 28.52 -19.69
C GLY A 41 14.43 27.68 -18.50
N LEU A 42 13.22 27.10 -18.59
CA LEU A 42 12.72 26.16 -17.58
C LEU A 42 13.53 24.85 -17.61
N THR A 43 13.93 24.38 -16.43
CA THR A 43 14.71 23.13 -16.31
C THR A 43 13.84 21.89 -16.09
N LEU A 44 12.76 22.03 -15.30
CA LEU A 44 11.86 20.94 -14.97
C LEU A 44 10.40 21.37 -15.16
N PHE A 45 9.59 20.47 -15.73
CA PHE A 45 8.16 20.68 -15.89
C PHE A 45 7.45 20.19 -14.61
N PRO A 46 6.33 20.82 -14.18
CA PRO A 46 5.63 20.49 -12.94
C PRO A 46 4.87 19.14 -12.97
N TYR A 47 5.46 18.10 -13.55
CA TYR A 47 5.06 16.70 -13.41
C TYR A 47 6.07 15.96 -12.54
N VAL A 48 5.89 16.09 -11.22
CA VAL A 48 6.75 15.42 -10.25
C VAL A 48 6.10 14.11 -9.82
N ARG A 49 6.80 12.99 -10.04
CA ARG A 49 6.36 11.68 -9.57
C ARG A 49 6.59 11.55 -8.06
N PHE A 50 5.54 11.22 -7.32
CA PHE A 50 5.67 10.82 -5.92
C PHE A 50 6.10 9.35 -5.81
N CYS A 51 7.17 9.11 -5.06
CA CYS A 51 7.69 7.76 -4.78
C CYS A 51 7.74 7.55 -3.26
N PRO A 52 6.86 6.72 -2.66
CA PRO A 52 6.86 6.47 -1.22
C PRO A 52 8.16 5.86 -0.70
N TYR A 53 8.66 4.84 -1.40
CA TYR A 53 9.95 4.20 -1.14
C TYR A 53 10.77 4.19 -2.43
N TRP A 54 12.03 4.55 -2.30
CA TRP A 54 12.99 4.54 -3.40
C TRP A 54 14.37 4.17 -2.89
N SER A 55 14.94 3.11 -3.45
CA SER A 55 16.30 2.65 -3.16
C SER A 55 16.89 2.02 -4.41
N ASP A 56 18.07 2.47 -4.83
CA ASP A 56 18.84 1.92 -5.96
C ASP A 56 18.02 1.71 -7.25
N GLY A 57 17.10 2.62 -7.55
CA GLY A 57 16.25 2.55 -8.74
C GLY A 57 14.98 1.71 -8.59
N TYR A 58 14.84 0.95 -7.50
CA TYR A 58 13.60 0.25 -7.18
C TYR A 58 12.63 1.16 -6.46
N ILE A 59 11.39 1.19 -6.95
CA ILE A 59 10.29 1.98 -6.41
C ILE A 59 9.16 1.02 -6.07
N PHE A 60 8.64 1.12 -4.85
CA PHE A 60 7.50 0.34 -4.42
C PHE A 60 6.56 1.18 -3.56
N GLY A 61 5.28 0.81 -3.59
CA GLY A 61 4.22 1.43 -2.83
C GLY A 61 4.20 0.98 -1.37
N VAL A 62 3.36 1.65 -0.57
CA VAL A 62 3.21 1.33 0.86
C VAL A 62 2.61 -0.05 1.10
N VAL A 63 1.86 -0.57 0.12
CA VAL A 63 1.09 -1.82 0.23
C VAL A 63 1.79 -3.00 -0.46
N ASP A 64 2.84 -2.75 -1.24
CA ASP A 64 3.45 -3.79 -2.08
C ASP A 64 4.01 -4.95 -1.24
N ASN A 65 4.62 -4.62 -0.08
CA ASN A 65 5.14 -5.62 0.86
C ASN A 65 4.03 -6.42 1.57
N LEU A 66 2.77 -6.00 1.49
CA LEU A 66 1.63 -6.67 2.12
C LEU A 66 0.93 -7.66 1.18
N ILE A 67 1.26 -7.65 -0.12
CA ILE A 67 0.62 -8.52 -1.12
C ILE A 67 0.88 -10.00 -0.78
N SER A 68 2.15 -10.40 -0.62
CA SER A 68 2.49 -11.81 -0.38
C SER A 68 1.94 -12.34 0.96
N PRO A 69 2.04 -11.62 2.10
CA PRO A 69 1.38 -12.04 3.33
C PRO A 69 -0.14 -12.17 3.22
N GLN A 70 -0.79 -11.28 2.44
CA GLN A 70 -2.24 -11.34 2.22
C GLN A 70 -2.63 -12.57 1.38
N GLU A 71 -1.84 -12.90 0.35
CA GLU A 71 -2.04 -14.13 -0.44
C GLU A 71 -1.93 -15.39 0.42
N GLU A 72 -0.96 -15.43 1.33
CA GLU A 72 -0.78 -16.53 2.29
C GLU A 72 -2.02 -16.72 3.18
N VAL A 73 -2.55 -15.63 3.74
CA VAL A 73 -3.77 -15.65 4.57
C VAL A 73 -4.97 -16.12 3.76
N ASN A 74 -5.10 -15.67 2.51
CA ASN A 74 -6.18 -16.07 1.62
C ASN A 74 -6.10 -17.57 1.30
N LYS A 75 -4.89 -18.07 0.98
CA LYS A 75 -4.65 -19.48 0.68
C LYS A 75 -4.92 -20.38 1.89
N THR A 76 -4.43 -20.00 3.07
CA THR A 76 -4.65 -20.74 4.32
C THR A 76 -6.14 -20.78 4.69
N SER A 77 -6.83 -19.64 4.57
CA SER A 77 -8.28 -19.57 4.85
C SER A 77 -9.08 -20.45 3.90
N SER A 78 -8.71 -20.48 2.61
CA SER A 78 -9.33 -21.33 1.61
C SER A 78 -9.08 -22.82 1.90
N GLY A 79 -7.86 -23.18 2.33
CA GLY A 79 -7.51 -24.54 2.75
C GLY A 79 -8.31 -25.01 3.96
N ILE A 80 -8.45 -24.16 4.99
CA ILE A 80 -9.27 -24.46 6.18
C ILE A 80 -10.72 -24.70 5.79
N LEU A 81 -11.30 -23.82 4.97
CA LEU A 81 -12.68 -23.95 4.49
C LEU A 81 -12.87 -25.24 3.70
N HIS A 82 -11.92 -25.58 2.83
CA HIS A 82 -11.96 -26.81 2.05
C HIS A 82 -11.90 -28.08 2.92
N ILE A 83 -11.09 -28.08 3.98
CA ILE A 83 -11.10 -29.18 4.95
C ILE A 83 -12.44 -29.22 5.67
N LEU A 84 -12.96 -28.10 6.16
CA LEU A 84 -14.25 -28.04 6.85
C LEU A 84 -15.38 -28.63 6.00
N ASN A 85 -15.45 -28.26 4.72
CA ASN A 85 -16.46 -28.76 3.78
C ASN A 85 -16.35 -30.27 3.51
N ARG A 86 -15.12 -30.81 3.40
CA ARG A 86 -14.91 -32.25 3.19
C ARG A 86 -15.16 -33.07 4.46
N THR A 87 -14.81 -32.50 5.60
CA THR A 87 -14.90 -33.14 6.91
C THR A 87 -16.34 -33.15 7.45
N ALA A 88 -17.21 -32.25 7.01
CA ALA A 88 -18.62 -32.20 7.45
C ALA A 88 -19.44 -33.46 7.07
N ASN A 89 -19.03 -34.21 6.04
CA ASN A 89 -19.77 -35.36 5.51
C ASN A 89 -18.99 -36.67 5.67
N THR A 90 -18.93 -37.21 6.89
CA THR A 90 -18.31 -38.51 7.14
C THR A 90 -19.26 -39.67 6.89
N GLY A 91 -18.70 -40.80 6.42
CA GLY A 91 -19.43 -42.04 6.19
C GLY A 91 -19.72 -42.82 7.47
N TRP A 92 -20.40 -43.95 7.31
CA TRP A 92 -20.74 -44.87 8.40
C TRP A 92 -20.05 -46.22 8.19
N LEU A 93 -19.47 -46.79 9.26
CA LEU A 93 -19.02 -48.17 9.28
C LEU A 93 -20.22 -49.05 9.63
N ASN A 94 -20.60 -49.93 8.71
CA ASN A 94 -21.70 -50.86 8.89
C ASN A 94 -21.29 -52.26 8.44
N LYS A 95 -21.77 -53.30 9.14
CA LYS A 95 -21.51 -54.70 8.77
C LYS A 95 -22.26 -55.06 7.49
N LYS A 96 -21.65 -55.92 6.67
CA LYS A 96 -22.22 -56.36 5.37
C LYS A 96 -23.44 -57.28 5.51
N ILE A 97 -23.51 -58.07 6.58
CA ILE A 97 -24.60 -59.02 6.87
C ILE A 97 -25.05 -58.76 8.31
N GLY A 98 -26.36 -58.61 8.53
CA GLY A 98 -26.95 -58.31 9.85
C GLY A 98 -26.80 -56.86 10.32
N GLY A 99 -26.29 -55.96 9.47
CA GLY A 99 -26.20 -54.52 9.74
C GLY A 99 -27.46 -53.76 9.35
N ALA A 100 -27.48 -52.47 9.66
CA ALA A 100 -28.55 -51.55 9.27
C ALA A 100 -28.74 -51.47 7.74
N VAL A 101 -29.94 -51.09 7.28
CA VAL A 101 -30.26 -51.02 5.84
C VAL A 101 -29.37 -50.00 5.13
N LYS A 102 -28.44 -50.47 4.28
CA LYS A 102 -27.45 -49.66 3.56
C LYS A 102 -28.06 -48.49 2.79
N LYS A 103 -29.16 -48.72 2.06
CA LYS A 103 -29.82 -47.71 1.21
C LYS A 103 -30.38 -46.53 2.03
N ILE A 104 -30.80 -46.79 3.26
CA ILE A 104 -31.32 -45.77 4.18
C ILE A 104 -30.16 -44.92 4.71
N LEU A 105 -29.06 -45.57 5.12
CA LEU A 105 -27.84 -44.89 5.56
C LEU A 105 -27.21 -44.01 4.47
N GLU A 106 -27.20 -44.47 3.21
CA GLU A 106 -26.65 -43.67 2.10
C GLU A 106 -27.51 -42.45 1.76
N THR A 107 -28.84 -42.57 1.85
CA THR A 107 -29.77 -41.50 1.43
C THR A 107 -30.04 -40.48 2.56
N PHE A 108 -30.03 -40.93 3.81
CA PHE A 108 -30.44 -40.14 4.98
C PHE A 108 -29.38 -40.06 6.07
N GLY A 109 -28.23 -40.74 5.95
CA GLY A 109 -27.20 -40.79 6.99
C GLY A 109 -26.46 -39.47 7.26
N SER A 110 -26.67 -38.44 6.44
CA SER A 110 -26.20 -37.07 6.66
C SER A 110 -27.26 -36.14 7.27
N LYS A 111 -28.53 -36.57 7.37
CA LYS A 111 -29.62 -35.78 7.96
C LYS A 111 -29.70 -35.99 9.47
N ALA A 112 -30.03 -34.93 10.21
CA ALA A 112 -30.23 -35.00 11.65
C ALA A 112 -31.51 -35.81 11.99
N GLY A 113 -31.41 -36.73 12.96
CA GLY A 113 -32.57 -37.39 13.58
C GLY A 113 -33.02 -38.73 12.98
N ILE A 114 -32.17 -39.47 12.27
CA ILE A 114 -32.53 -40.81 11.79
C ILE A 114 -32.45 -41.86 12.89
N VAL A 115 -33.56 -42.59 13.12
CA VAL A 115 -33.61 -43.74 14.02
C VAL A 115 -33.37 -45.00 13.19
N ILE A 116 -32.38 -45.80 13.57
CA ILE A 116 -31.97 -46.99 12.83
C ILE A 116 -31.95 -48.18 13.79
N GLU A 117 -32.75 -49.19 13.49
CA GLU A 117 -32.76 -50.47 14.20
C GLU A 117 -31.58 -51.33 13.72
N TYR A 118 -30.84 -51.93 14.66
CA TYR A 118 -29.70 -52.79 14.38
C TYR A 118 -29.82 -54.09 15.20
N VAL A 119 -29.23 -55.17 14.70
CA VAL A 119 -29.35 -56.51 15.32
C VAL A 119 -28.34 -56.67 16.46
N ASP A 120 -27.05 -56.73 16.14
CA ASP A 120 -26.02 -57.06 17.16
C ASP A 120 -25.02 -55.94 17.42
N THR A 121 -24.59 -55.19 16.39
CA THR A 121 -23.59 -54.12 16.54
C THR A 121 -24.10 -52.83 15.93
N PRO A 122 -24.08 -51.71 16.68
CA PRO A 122 -24.52 -50.43 16.17
C PRO A 122 -23.57 -49.94 15.06
N PRO A 123 -24.09 -49.34 13.98
CA PRO A 123 -23.24 -48.69 12.98
C PRO A 123 -22.55 -47.48 13.62
N THR A 124 -21.24 -47.39 13.48
CA THR A 124 -20.44 -46.27 14.02
C THR A 124 -20.19 -45.24 12.92
N LYS A 125 -20.51 -43.98 13.17
CA LYS A 125 -20.12 -42.88 12.28
C LYS A 125 -18.60 -42.75 12.28
N LEU A 126 -17.98 -42.53 11.12
CA LEU A 126 -16.57 -42.15 11.09
C LEU A 126 -16.45 -40.76 11.70
N GLU A 127 -15.56 -40.62 12.67
CA GLU A 127 -15.24 -39.30 13.18
C GLU A 127 -14.51 -38.49 12.10
N PRO A 128 -14.90 -37.23 11.90
CA PRO A 128 -14.19 -36.34 11.00
C PRO A 128 -12.70 -36.26 11.34
N ASN A 129 -11.86 -36.21 10.31
CA ASN A 129 -10.44 -35.86 10.51
C ASN A 129 -10.37 -34.52 11.22
N LYS A 130 -9.77 -34.51 12.41
CA LYS A 130 -9.58 -33.28 13.18
C LYS A 130 -8.78 -32.30 12.34
N LEU A 131 -9.28 -31.07 12.25
CA LEU A 131 -8.57 -30.01 11.54
C LEU A 131 -7.19 -29.81 12.19
N PRO A 132 -6.08 -29.83 11.42
CA PRO A 132 -4.76 -29.65 12.00
C PRO A 132 -4.65 -28.29 12.69
N ALA A 133 -4.33 -28.29 14.00
CA ALA A 133 -4.19 -27.08 14.80
C ALA A 133 -3.16 -26.11 14.20
N GLY A 134 -2.13 -26.64 13.51
CA GLY A 134 -1.10 -25.86 12.84
C GLY A 134 -1.64 -24.87 11.80
N HIS A 135 -2.77 -25.15 11.11
CA HIS A 135 -3.35 -24.20 10.16
C HIS A 135 -3.94 -22.96 10.86
N PHE A 136 -4.51 -23.12 12.05
CA PHE A 136 -5.00 -21.99 12.83
C PHE A 136 -3.86 -21.17 13.41
N THR A 137 -2.84 -21.83 13.98
CA THR A 137 -1.64 -21.15 14.48
C THR A 137 -0.96 -20.37 13.37
N HIS A 138 -0.77 -20.98 12.20
CA HIS A 138 -0.18 -20.32 11.03
C HIS A 138 -1.01 -19.12 10.58
N LYS A 139 -2.34 -19.23 10.49
CA LYS A 139 -3.19 -18.09 10.15
C LYS A 139 -3.07 -16.93 11.13
N ILE A 140 -2.98 -17.20 12.43
CA ILE A 140 -2.78 -16.17 13.46
C ILE A 140 -1.43 -15.49 13.25
N ASP A 141 -0.38 -16.28 12.99
CA ASP A 141 0.97 -15.78 12.72
C ASP A 141 1.03 -14.91 11.46
N SER A 142 0.44 -15.34 10.34
CA SER A 142 0.41 -14.56 9.10
C SER A 142 -0.35 -13.22 9.27
N VAL A 143 -1.43 -13.19 10.05
CA VAL A 143 -2.14 -11.94 10.38
C VAL A 143 -1.28 -11.01 11.25
N GLN A 144 -0.48 -11.57 12.16
CA GLN A 144 0.46 -10.79 12.94
C GLN A 144 1.58 -10.23 12.06
N ASN A 145 2.12 -11.03 11.14
CA ASN A 145 3.13 -10.59 10.16
C ASN A 145 2.62 -9.41 9.31
N ILE A 146 1.35 -9.41 8.88
CA ILE A 146 0.74 -8.26 8.18
C ILE A 146 0.79 -6.99 9.04
N ARG A 147 0.47 -7.10 10.34
CA ARG A 147 0.49 -5.97 11.27
C ARG A 147 1.91 -5.45 11.47
N ASP A 148 2.87 -6.34 11.62
CA ASP A 148 4.26 -6.00 11.85
C ASP A 148 4.89 -5.34 10.61
N ILE A 149 4.64 -5.86 9.42
CA ILE A 149 5.13 -5.29 8.14
C ILE A 149 4.47 -3.93 7.85
N SER A 150 3.16 -3.80 8.09
CA SER A 150 2.46 -2.53 7.84
C SER A 150 2.90 -1.40 8.76
N GLY A 151 3.63 -1.71 9.84
CA GLY A 151 4.08 -0.73 10.83
C GLY A 151 2.93 -0.10 11.64
N VAL A 152 1.70 -0.59 11.48
CA VAL A 152 0.54 -0.13 12.26
C VAL A 152 0.62 -0.77 13.65
N ASN A 153 1.37 -0.11 14.53
CA ASN A 153 1.45 -0.53 15.93
C ASN A 153 0.10 -0.27 16.64
N THR A 154 -0.34 -1.20 17.49
CA THR A 154 -1.55 -1.06 18.33
C THR A 154 -1.50 0.18 19.23
N ALA A 155 -0.30 0.67 19.54
CA ALA A 155 -0.09 1.93 20.27
C ALA A 155 -0.55 3.17 19.49
N SER A 156 -0.43 3.16 18.15
CA SER A 156 -0.90 4.25 17.29
C SER A 156 -2.44 4.30 17.22
N VAL A 157 -3.10 3.17 17.46
CA VAL A 157 -4.57 3.04 17.54
C VAL A 157 -5.12 3.50 18.90
N GLY A 158 -4.23 3.84 19.85
CA GLY A 158 -4.63 4.29 21.19
C GLY A 158 -5.09 3.16 22.11
N ALA A 159 -4.79 1.90 21.77
CA ALA A 159 -5.02 0.75 22.64
C ALA A 159 -3.95 0.70 23.74
N GLY A 160 -4.03 1.63 24.69
CA GLY A 160 -3.19 1.67 25.88
C GLY A 160 -3.79 0.87 27.04
N THR A 161 -2.93 0.23 27.83
CA THR A 161 -3.34 -0.31 29.14
C THR A 161 -3.55 0.89 30.09
N LYS A 162 -4.62 0.87 30.90
CA LYS A 162 -5.03 1.99 31.79
C LYS A 162 -3.96 2.48 32.78
N GLU A 163 -2.83 1.80 32.90
CA GLU A 163 -1.75 2.03 33.86
C GLU A 163 -0.48 2.66 33.24
N GLU A 164 -0.43 2.89 31.92
CA GLU A 164 0.75 3.53 31.31
C GLU A 164 0.78 5.05 31.56
N SER A 165 1.97 5.57 31.92
CA SER A 165 2.21 7.02 32.04
C SER A 165 1.97 7.72 30.69
N GLY A 166 1.38 8.92 30.71
CA GLY A 166 1.15 9.72 29.50
C GLY A 166 2.41 10.00 28.67
N ILE A 167 3.58 10.10 29.32
CA ILE A 167 4.88 10.25 28.64
C ILE A 167 5.28 8.94 27.95
N ALA A 168 4.99 7.79 28.55
CA ALA A 168 5.26 6.49 27.94
C ALA A 168 4.37 6.25 26.72
N MET A 169 3.07 6.58 26.82
CA MET A 169 2.14 6.52 25.68
C MET A 169 2.61 7.38 24.50
N LEU A 170 3.02 8.63 24.77
CA LEU A 170 3.52 9.54 23.74
C LEU A 170 4.82 9.03 23.09
N ARG A 171 5.74 8.44 23.86
CA ARG A 171 6.95 7.81 23.32
C ARG A 171 6.63 6.61 22.44
N ARG A 172 5.64 5.80 22.83
CA ARG A 172 5.20 4.63 22.07
C ARG A 172 4.53 5.02 20.76
N GLN A 173 3.69 6.06 20.76
CA GLN A 173 3.12 6.65 19.54
C GLN A 173 4.23 7.18 18.61
N LYS A 174 5.22 7.89 19.15
CA LYS A 174 6.37 8.38 18.36
C LYS A 174 7.19 7.23 17.76
N GLN A 175 7.39 6.13 18.48
CA GLN A 175 8.05 4.93 17.94
C GLN A 175 7.23 4.27 16.83
N GLY A 176 5.90 4.21 16.97
CA GLY A 176 5.00 3.70 15.93
C GLY A 176 5.02 4.52 14.64
N ALA A 177 5.28 5.83 14.73
CA ALA A 177 5.35 6.71 13.57
C ALA A 177 6.66 6.60 12.75
N VAL A 178 7.70 5.95 13.29
CA VAL A 178 9.03 5.90 12.65
C VAL A 178 8.98 5.27 11.26
N ILE A 179 8.17 4.22 11.08
CA ILE A 179 8.03 3.53 9.78
C ILE A 179 7.33 4.44 8.76
N SER A 180 6.32 5.19 9.18
CA SER A 180 5.58 6.11 8.31
C SER A 180 6.36 7.38 7.97
N ASN A 181 7.36 7.76 8.78
CA ASN A 181 8.13 8.99 8.56
C ASN A 181 8.82 9.03 7.19
N VAL A 182 9.37 7.91 6.71
CA VAL A 182 10.05 7.86 5.40
C VAL A 182 9.12 8.28 4.27
N VAL A 183 7.87 7.80 4.30
CA VAL A 183 6.85 8.15 3.29
C VAL A 183 6.49 9.63 3.38
N PHE A 184 6.32 10.16 4.60
CA PHE A 184 6.00 11.57 4.81
C PHE A 184 7.15 12.51 4.43
N ASP A 185 8.39 12.12 4.67
CA ASP A 185 9.57 12.91 4.30
C ASP A 185 9.72 12.96 2.78
N ASN A 186 9.55 11.82 2.09
CA ASN A 186 9.52 11.76 0.64
C ASN A 186 8.35 12.56 0.05
N TYR A 187 7.20 12.57 0.73
CA TYR A 187 6.05 13.38 0.31
C TYR A 187 6.34 14.87 0.44
N LYS A 188 6.90 15.33 1.56
CA LYS A 188 7.32 16.72 1.75
C LYS A 188 8.36 17.14 0.72
N LEU A 189 9.35 16.28 0.44
CA LEU A 189 10.34 16.53 -0.60
C LEU A 189 9.67 16.69 -1.97
N THR A 190 8.73 15.81 -2.30
CA THR A 190 7.96 15.89 -3.56
C THR A 190 7.16 17.19 -3.64
N GLN A 191 6.50 17.61 -2.55
CA GLN A 191 5.79 18.88 -2.48
C GLN A 191 6.72 20.09 -2.61
N GLN A 192 7.90 20.04 -1.99
CA GLN A 192 8.89 21.10 -2.11
C GLN A 192 9.37 21.25 -3.55
N ILE A 193 9.79 20.14 -4.19
CA ILE A 193 10.21 20.14 -5.59
C ILE A 193 9.07 20.65 -6.47
N PHE A 194 7.84 20.17 -6.26
CA PHE A 194 6.68 20.65 -7.01
C PHE A 194 6.46 22.16 -6.84
N GLY A 195 6.52 22.67 -5.61
CA GLY A 195 6.38 24.11 -5.33
C GLY A 195 7.47 24.96 -5.98
N GLU A 196 8.74 24.54 -5.87
CA GLU A 196 9.88 25.21 -6.50
C GLU A 196 9.73 25.25 -8.02
N THR A 197 9.34 24.13 -8.64
CA THR A 197 9.15 24.02 -10.09
C THR A 197 7.95 24.82 -10.59
N LEU A 198 6.90 24.94 -9.78
CA LEU A 198 5.73 25.77 -10.08
C LEU A 198 6.08 27.26 -10.02
N ILE A 199 6.90 27.67 -9.06
CA ILE A 199 7.43 29.05 -8.98
C ILE A 199 8.32 29.35 -10.19
N GLU A 200 9.21 28.42 -10.58
CA GLU A 200 10.05 28.55 -11.77
C GLU A 200 9.17 28.68 -13.04
N PHE A 201 8.16 27.83 -13.16
CA PHE A 201 7.21 27.88 -14.27
C PHE A 201 6.48 29.21 -14.38
N ILE A 202 5.99 29.76 -13.25
CA ILE A 202 5.34 31.08 -13.21
C ILE A 202 6.31 32.21 -13.58
N ARG A 203 7.58 32.11 -13.20
CA ARG A 203 8.61 33.14 -13.50
C ARG A 203 8.99 33.16 -14.97
N HIS A 204 9.13 31.99 -15.59
CA HIS A 204 9.61 31.86 -16.96
C HIS A 204 8.48 31.94 -17.99
N THR A 205 7.27 31.53 -17.63
CA THR A 205 6.10 31.61 -18.49
C THR A 205 5.38 32.93 -18.19
N ASN A 206 5.12 33.76 -19.21
CA ASN A 206 4.32 35.00 -19.09
C ASN A 206 2.83 34.70 -18.83
N VAL A 207 2.51 33.88 -17.83
CA VAL A 207 1.14 33.51 -17.45
C VAL A 207 0.42 34.70 -16.83
N TYR A 208 1.12 35.47 -16.00
CA TYR A 208 0.60 36.65 -15.34
C TYR A 208 1.16 37.91 -15.98
N SER A 209 0.31 38.91 -16.16
CA SER A 209 0.73 40.25 -16.52
C SER A 209 1.50 40.90 -15.36
N PRO A 210 2.44 41.82 -15.65
CA PRO A 210 3.14 42.57 -14.60
C PRO A 210 2.21 43.31 -13.63
N SER A 211 1.03 43.72 -14.10
CA SER A 211 -0.03 44.35 -13.29
C SER A 211 -0.62 43.38 -12.25
N GLU A 212 -0.95 42.15 -12.64
CA GLU A 212 -1.51 41.14 -11.73
C GLU A 212 -0.48 40.74 -10.66
N ILE A 213 0.80 40.60 -11.04
CA ILE A 213 1.89 40.33 -10.10
C ILE A 213 2.02 41.47 -9.07
N ALA A 214 1.90 42.72 -9.52
CA ALA A 214 1.98 43.88 -8.63
C ALA A 214 0.81 43.93 -7.63
N GLU A 215 -0.42 43.58 -8.03
CA GLU A 215 -1.58 43.53 -7.14
C GLU A 215 -1.39 42.49 -6.02
N ILE A 216 -0.92 41.28 -6.36
CA ILE A 216 -0.64 40.22 -5.37
C ILE A 216 0.40 40.68 -4.33
N CYS A 217 1.48 41.34 -4.77
CA CYS A 217 2.51 41.83 -3.86
C CYS A 217 2.05 43.01 -2.97
N ILE A 218 0.99 43.72 -3.34
CA ILE A 218 0.43 44.83 -2.56
C ILE A 218 -0.52 44.31 -1.49
N GLU A 219 -1.28 43.24 -1.75
CA GLU A 219 -2.19 42.62 -0.78
C GLU A 219 -1.48 41.93 0.41
N GLU A 220 -0.21 41.51 0.25
CA GLU A 220 0.57 40.88 1.32
C GLU A 220 1.21 41.86 2.34
N LYS A 221 0.95 43.17 2.24
CA LYS A 221 1.39 44.19 3.22
C LYS A 221 0.28 44.62 4.15
#